data_AF-A0A0M8WPK6-F1
#
_entry.id   AF-A0A0M8WPK6-F1
#
_cell.length_a   1.000
_cell.length_b   1.000
_cell.length_c   1.000
_cell.angle_alpha   90.00
_cell.angle_beta   90.00
_cell.angle_gamma   90.00
#
_symmetry.space_group_name_H-M   'P 1'
#
loop_
_entity.id
_entity.type
_entity.pdbx_description
1 polymer ?
#
loop_
_entity_poly.entity_id
_entity_poly.type
_entity_poly.pdbx_seq_one_letter_code
_entity_poly.pdbx_strand_id
1 'polypeptide(L)' 'RARRGRAGGRPPAFDPVIYKRRNVVERCFNRLKQFRAIATRYDKTALSYQAMIDLATLTLWL' A
#
# COMPACT_ATOMS: atom_id res chain seq x y z
N ARG A 1 13.61 -12.51 29.53
CA ARG A 1 14.40 -11.93 28.41
C ARG A 1 13.75 -12.32 27.09
N ALA A 2 13.41 -11.36 26.21
CA ALA A 2 12.93 -11.68 24.87
C ALA A 2 14.03 -12.40 24.07
N ARG A 3 13.69 -13.46 23.33
CA ARG A 3 14.64 -14.18 22.46
C ARG A 3 15.18 -13.22 21.41
N ARG A 4 16.51 -13.23 21.19
CA ARG A 4 17.17 -12.48 20.12
C ARG A 4 16.58 -12.90 18.77
N GLY A 5 16.53 -11.97 17.81
CA GLY A 5 16.09 -12.30 16.46
C GLY A 5 17.01 -13.32 15.79
N ARG A 6 16.58 -13.91 14.67
CA ARG A 6 17.34 -14.96 13.94
C ARG A 6 18.76 -14.53 13.55
N ALA A 7 19.00 -13.22 13.42
CA ALA A 7 20.30 -12.60 13.15
C ALA A 7 21.08 -12.15 14.42
N GLY A 8 20.68 -12.59 15.62
CA GLY A 8 21.37 -12.27 16.88
C GLY A 8 21.15 -10.84 17.43
N GLY A 9 20.47 -9.97 16.69
CA GLY A 9 20.13 -8.61 17.09
C GLY A 9 18.96 -8.50 18.09
N ARG A 10 18.73 -7.27 18.59
CA ARG A 10 17.55 -6.93 19.39
C ARG A 10 16.30 -7.31 18.58
N PRO A 11 15.34 -8.07 19.15
CA PRO A 11 14.13 -8.40 18.42
C PRO A 11 13.44 -7.08 18.01
N PRO A 12 13.01 -6.96 16.74
CA PRO A 12 12.27 -5.79 16.30
C PRO A 12 11.03 -5.65 17.18
N ALA A 13 10.68 -4.41 17.53
CA ALA A 13 9.42 -4.11 18.20
C ALA A 13 8.27 -4.36 17.19
N PHE A 14 7.95 -5.64 16.98
CA PHE A 14 6.90 -6.08 16.10
C PHE A 14 5.63 -6.28 16.92
N ASP A 15 4.68 -5.37 16.75
CA ASP A 15 3.34 -5.55 17.25
C ASP A 15 2.48 -6.22 16.14
N PRO A 16 2.10 -7.50 16.29
CA PRO A 16 1.30 -8.20 15.30
C PRO A 16 -0.09 -7.60 15.11
N VAL A 17 -0.67 -6.96 16.14
CA VAL A 17 -1.99 -6.34 16.08
C VAL A 17 -1.93 -5.07 15.24
N ILE A 18 -0.91 -4.23 15.44
CA ILE A 18 -0.69 -3.04 14.62
C ILE A 18 -0.35 -3.45 13.19
N TYR A 19 0.49 -4.48 13.01
CA TYR A 19 0.91 -4.93 11.68
C TYR A 19 -0.26 -5.44 10.83
N LYS A 20 -1.29 -6.04 11.43
CA LYS A 20 -2.51 -6.47 10.71
C LYS A 20 -3.22 -5.32 9.98
N ARG A 21 -3.12 -4.07 10.46
CA ARG A 21 -3.76 -2.91 9.82
C ARG A 21 -3.19 -2.62 8.42
N ARG A 22 -1.97 -3.07 8.11
CA ARG A 22 -1.34 -2.97 6.78
C ARG A 22 -2.20 -3.57 5.67
N ASN A 23 -2.94 -4.63 5.94
CA ASN A 23 -3.82 -5.29 4.97
C ASN A 23 -4.89 -4.35 4.38
N VAL A 24 -5.34 -3.33 5.13
CA VAL A 24 -6.29 -2.33 4.61
C VAL A 24 -5.65 -1.53 3.48
N VAL A 25 -4.42 -1.06 3.69
CA VAL A 25 -3.64 -0.30 2.72
C VAL A 25 -3.32 -1.16 1.50
N GLU A 26 -2.88 -2.41 1.71
CA GLU A 26 -2.56 -3.33 0.60
C GLU A 26 -3.76 -3.63 -0.28
N ARG A 27 -4.95 -3.85 0.32
CA ARG A 27 -6.18 -4.06 -0.46
C ARG A 27 -6.60 -2.81 -1.23
N CYS A 28 -6.40 -1.62 -0.66
CA CYS A 28 -6.65 -0.36 -1.37
C CYS A 28 -5.76 -0.25 -2.62
N PHE A 29 -4.45 -0.45 -2.47
CA PHE A 29 -3.53 -0.43 -3.61
C PHE A 29 -3.80 -1.55 -4.62
N ASN A 30 -4.23 -2.73 -4.16
CA ASN A 30 -4.59 -3.81 -5.06
C ASN A 30 -5.80 -3.43 -5.94
N ARG A 31 -6.81 -2.77 -5.36
CA ARG A 31 -7.97 -2.23 -6.10
C ARG A 31 -7.55 -1.14 -7.08
N LEU A 32 -6.70 -0.20 -6.66
CA LEU A 32 -6.16 0.84 -7.56
C LEU A 32 -5.38 0.24 -8.75
N LYS A 33 -4.69 -0.89 -8.55
CA LYS A 33 -4.00 -1.60 -9.63
C LYS A 33 -4.91 -2.40 -10.56
N GLN A 34 -6.21 -2.54 -10.27
CA GLN A 34 -7.16 -3.11 -11.24
C GLN A 34 -7.35 -2.17 -12.43
N PHE A 35 -7.19 -0.85 -12.22
CA PHE A 35 -7.16 0.12 -13.31
C PHE A 35 -5.83 0.02 -14.06
N ARG A 36 -5.87 -0.58 -15.25
CA ARG A 36 -4.68 -0.81 -16.08
C ARG A 36 -3.82 0.46 -16.26
N ALA A 37 -4.46 1.59 -16.55
CA ALA A 37 -3.78 2.88 -16.74
C ALA A 37 -2.93 3.31 -15.53
N ILE A 38 -3.43 3.07 -14.32
CA ILE A 38 -2.73 3.38 -13.06
C ILE A 38 -1.63 2.36 -12.78
N ALA A 39 -1.92 1.07 -12.99
CA ALA A 39 -0.97 -0.02 -12.75
C ALA A 39 0.29 0.09 -13.62
N THR A 40 0.13 0.46 -14.89
CA THR A 40 1.24 0.58 -15.84
C THR A 40 1.78 2.00 -15.95
N ARG A 41 1.12 2.99 -15.33
CA ARG A 41 1.48 4.41 -15.39
C ARG A 41 1.62 4.90 -16.83
N TYR A 42 0.54 4.79 -17.61
CA TYR A 42 0.54 5.25 -19.02
C TYR A 42 0.51 6.78 -19.19
N ASP A 43 0.16 7.50 -18.13
CA ASP A 43 0.14 8.94 -18.11
C ASP A 43 1.54 9.55 -18.33
N LYS A 44 1.65 10.45 -19.32
CA LYS A 44 2.90 11.15 -19.63
C LYS A 44 3.26 12.23 -18.61
N THR A 45 2.26 12.82 -17.96
CA THR A 45 2.46 13.94 -17.02
C THR A 45 2.11 13.52 -15.60
N ALA A 46 2.80 14.11 -14.62
CA ALA A 46 2.48 13.89 -13.21
C ALA A 46 1.06 14.35 -12.86
N LEU A 47 0.60 15.46 -13.47
CA LEU A 47 -0.74 16.01 -13.26
C LEU A 47 -1.84 15.06 -13.76
N SER A 48 -1.70 14.52 -14.98
CA SER A 48 -2.68 13.58 -15.53
C SER A 48 -2.72 12.27 -14.73
N TYR A 49 -1.55 11.77 -14.30
CA TYR A 49 -1.47 10.60 -13.43
C TYR A 49 -2.16 10.83 -12.08
N GLN A 50 -1.95 12.00 -11.47
CA GLN A 50 -2.59 12.36 -10.21
C GLN A 50 -4.11 12.46 -10.37
N ALA A 51 -4.61 13.11 -11.42
CA ALA A 51 -6.04 13.19 -11.69
C ALA A 51 -6.67 11.79 -11.85
N MET A 52 -5.98 10.86 -12.52
CA MET A 52 -6.44 9.48 -12.64
C MET A 52 -6.48 8.74 -11.29
N ILE A 53 -5.52 8.97 -10.41
CA ILE A 53 -5.54 8.43 -9.04
C ILE A 53 -6.72 9.02 -8.25
N ASP A 54 -6.94 10.33 -8.33
CA ASP A 54 -8.03 11.00 -7.63
C ASP A 54 -9.40 10.47 -8.09
N LEU A 55 -9.58 10.27 -9.41
CA LEU A 55 -10.78 9.64 -9.94
C LEU A 55 -10.95 8.18 -9.50
N ALA A 56 -9.87 7.38 -9.53
CA ALA A 56 -9.93 5.98 -9.10
C ALA A 56 -10.18 5.84 -7.59
N THR A 57 -9.65 6.75 -6.78
CA THR A 57 -9.91 6.76 -5.33
C THR A 57 -11.33 7.18 -5.03
N LEU A 58 -11.88 8.18 -5.72
CA LEU A 58 -13.28 8.57 -5.61
C LEU A 58 -14.23 7.44 -6.02
N THR A 59 -13.94 6.73 -7.11
CA THR A 59 -14.78 5.59 -7.56
C THR A 59 -14.69 4.37 -6.65
N LEU A 60 -13.58 4.17 -5.94
CA LEU A 60 -13.48 3.13 -4.90
C LEU A 60 -14.14 3.52 -3.58
N TRP A 61 -14.41 4.82 -3.38
CA TRP A 61 -15.03 5.35 -2.17
C TRP A 61 -16.56 5.29 -2.22
N LEU A 62 -17.14 5.54 -3.39
CA LEU A 62 -18.57 5.35 -3.67
C LEU A 62 -18.94 3.87 -3.73
#